data_AF-A0A8T0HHY7-F1
#
_entry.id   AF-A0A8T0HHY7-F1
#
_cell.length_a   1.000
_cell.length_b   1.000
_cell.length_c   1.000
_cell.angle_alpha   90.00
_cell.angle_beta   90.00
_cell.angle_gamma   90.00
#
_symmetry.space_group_name_H-M   'P 1'
#
loop_
_entity.id
_entity.type
_entity.pdbx_description
1 polymer ?
#
loop_
_entity_poly.entity_id
_entity_poly.type
_entity_poly.pdbx_seq_one_letter_code
_entity_poly.pdbx_strand_id
1 'polypeptide(L)'
;MLMASSLNLLPSPTPDLKLGVDDRRIRQYRVAEITEMIHVATLVHDDVVDQSDSRRGISSLNHNIGNKLAVLAGDFLLAKASIGLSTLRNGEVMALVSETLEHLATGEFMQLAADTQQSCSMEYYLQKTYLKTASLMANSCKSIALLADQPREVAMLAFDYGRHLGLAYQLVDDALDFKGTSATLGKPALADLREVPPSTCLESMSLSFDFRSHAFLTSYKFKS
;
A
#
# COMPACT_ATOMS: atom_id res chain seq x y z
N MET A 1 -8.14 5.65 3.31
CA MET A 1 -9.36 6.08 4.06
C MET A 1 -9.74 5.11 5.18
N LEU A 2 -9.36 3.81 5.12
CA LEU A 2 -9.41 2.91 6.28
C LEU A 2 -8.44 3.33 7.41
N MET A 3 -7.23 3.80 7.08
CA MET A 3 -6.23 4.21 8.08
C MET A 3 -6.56 5.56 8.76
N ALA A 4 -6.91 6.60 7.99
CA ALA A 4 -7.37 7.89 8.53
C ALA A 4 -8.57 7.82 9.50
N SER A 5 -9.49 6.87 9.30
CA SER A 5 -10.64 6.67 10.19
C SER A 5 -10.25 6.11 11.57
N SER A 6 -9.07 5.51 11.68
CA SER A 6 -8.54 4.87 12.90
C SER A 6 -7.97 5.90 13.90
N LEU A 7 -7.59 7.08 13.42
CA LEU A 7 -7.03 8.16 14.24
C LEU A 7 -8.08 8.86 15.13
N ASN A 8 -9.37 8.79 14.76
CA ASN A 8 -10.47 9.33 15.57
C ASN A 8 -10.92 8.40 16.71
N LEU A 9 -10.31 7.23 16.85
CA LEU A 9 -10.57 6.26 17.93
C LEU A 9 -9.52 6.33 19.05
N LEU A 10 -8.67 7.36 19.06
CA LEU A 10 -7.71 7.57 20.15
C LEU A 10 -8.47 7.80 21.47
N PRO A 11 -8.35 6.91 22.46
CA PRO A 11 -8.93 7.17 23.77
C PRO A 11 -8.23 8.39 24.38
N SER A 12 -9.00 9.32 24.94
CA SER A 12 -8.45 10.38 25.82
C SER A 12 -7.60 9.75 26.92
N PRO A 13 -6.48 10.36 27.34
CA PRO A 13 -5.63 9.78 28.37
C PRO A 13 -6.42 9.65 29.67
N THR A 14 -6.85 8.43 29.99
CA THR A 14 -7.48 8.09 31.27
C THR A 14 -6.39 7.89 32.32
N PRO A 15 -6.41 8.61 33.45
CA PRO A 15 -5.27 8.71 34.37
C PRO A 15 -5.12 7.52 35.34
N ASP A 16 -5.50 6.30 34.95
CA ASP A 16 -5.30 5.11 35.79
C ASP A 16 -5.32 3.84 34.93
N LEU A 17 -4.18 3.42 34.39
CA LEU A 17 -4.08 2.11 33.73
C LEU A 17 -2.67 1.49 33.91
N LYS A 18 -2.65 0.19 34.19
CA LYS A 18 -1.52 -0.57 34.73
C LYS A 18 -0.36 -0.64 33.72
N LEU A 19 0.84 -0.25 34.17
CA LEU A 19 2.11 -0.08 33.43
C LEU A 19 2.59 -1.18 32.46
N GLY A 20 1.90 -2.31 32.28
CA GLY A 20 2.32 -3.40 31.39
C GLY A 20 1.50 -3.55 30.09
N VAL A 21 0.23 -3.14 30.07
CA VAL A 21 -0.66 -3.29 28.89
C VAL A 21 -0.64 -2.03 28.01
N ASP A 22 -0.43 -0.86 28.61
CA ASP A 22 -0.36 0.41 27.89
C ASP A 22 0.84 0.51 26.95
N ASP A 23 2.03 0.06 27.39
CA ASP A 23 3.24 0.21 26.60
C ASP A 23 3.19 -0.59 25.28
N ARG A 24 2.68 -1.82 25.32
CA ARG A 24 2.49 -2.64 24.11
C ARG A 24 1.51 -1.98 23.15
N ARG A 25 0.39 -1.49 23.67
CA ARG A 25 -0.65 -0.84 22.86
C ARG A 25 -0.13 0.46 22.23
N ILE A 26 0.62 1.25 22.99
CA ILE A 26 1.28 2.48 22.51
C ILE A 26 2.25 2.15 21.38
N ARG A 27 3.07 1.10 21.51
CA ARG A 27 3.99 0.67 20.45
C ARG A 27 3.26 0.20 19.19
N GLN A 28 2.13 -0.49 19.33
CA GLN A 28 1.30 -0.89 18.19
C GLN A 28 0.65 0.31 17.49
N TYR A 29 0.12 1.28 18.25
CA TYR A 29 -0.39 2.52 17.67
C TYR A 29 0.69 3.31 16.95
N ARG A 30 1.92 3.30 17.47
CA ARG A 30 3.05 3.95 16.81
C ARG A 30 3.36 3.30 15.45
N VAL A 31 3.27 1.98 15.31
CA VAL A 31 3.39 1.32 13.99
C VAL A 31 2.29 1.75 13.04
N ALA A 32 1.04 1.85 13.49
CA ALA A 32 -0.06 2.33 12.66
C ALA A 32 0.16 3.78 12.20
N GLU A 33 0.62 4.66 13.08
CA GLU A 33 0.98 6.05 12.76
C GLU A 33 2.11 6.12 11.72
N ILE A 34 3.18 5.33 11.91
CA ILE A 34 4.29 5.22 10.96
C ILE A 34 3.81 4.73 9.59
N THR A 35 2.97 3.69 9.58
CA THR A 35 2.40 3.11 8.35
C THR A 35 1.61 4.16 7.57
N GLU A 36 0.76 4.93 8.26
CA GLU A 36 -0.02 5.98 7.60
C GLU A 36 0.84 7.16 7.15
N MET A 37 1.87 7.54 7.91
CA MET A 37 2.81 8.58 7.46
C MET A 37 3.54 8.15 6.18
N ILE A 38 3.99 6.90 6.09
CA ILE A 38 4.60 6.36 4.88
C ILE A 38 3.60 6.34 3.73
N HIS A 39 2.38 5.84 3.95
CA HIS A 39 1.33 5.82 2.94
C HIS A 39 1.02 7.22 2.40
N VAL A 40 0.82 8.20 3.28
CA VAL A 40 0.54 9.58 2.86
C VAL A 40 1.74 10.20 2.14
N ALA A 41 2.97 9.90 2.57
CA ALA A 41 4.16 10.37 1.88
C ALA A 41 4.23 9.84 0.44
N THR A 42 4.00 8.53 0.24
CA THR A 42 4.00 7.96 -1.12
C THR A 42 2.88 8.56 -1.96
N LEU A 43 1.68 8.76 -1.41
CA LEU A 43 0.61 9.45 -2.12
C LEU A 43 1.06 10.85 -2.59
N VAL A 44 1.65 11.67 -1.71
CA VAL A 44 2.12 13.01 -2.08
C VAL A 44 3.20 12.97 -3.16
N HIS A 45 4.11 12.00 -3.09
CA HIS A 45 5.15 11.83 -4.11
C HIS A 45 4.58 11.34 -5.45
N ASP A 46 3.66 10.37 -5.44
CA ASP A 46 2.97 9.86 -6.63
C ASP A 46 2.26 11.00 -7.39
N ASP A 47 1.57 11.91 -6.68
CA ASP A 47 0.89 13.05 -7.33
C ASP A 47 1.85 13.96 -8.10
N VAL A 48 3.10 14.08 -7.65
CA VAL A 48 4.14 14.84 -8.35
C VAL A 48 4.66 14.09 -9.57
N VAL A 49 4.85 12.77 -9.46
CA VAL A 49 5.32 11.90 -10.54
C VAL A 49 4.29 11.83 -11.66
N ASP A 50 3.03 11.59 -11.31
CA ASP A 50 1.92 11.39 -12.25
C ASP A 50 1.38 12.69 -12.88
N GLN A 51 1.93 13.86 -12.50
CA GLN A 51 1.44 15.19 -12.90
C GLN A 51 -0.08 15.35 -12.70
N SER A 52 -0.64 14.74 -11.66
CA SER A 52 -2.08 14.76 -11.44
C SER A 52 -2.53 16.17 -11.03
N ASP A 53 -3.40 16.81 -11.82
CA ASP A 53 -3.98 18.13 -11.49
C ASP A 53 -5.08 18.04 -10.41
N SER A 54 -5.57 16.82 -10.12
CA SER A 54 -6.63 16.59 -9.13
C SER A 54 -6.60 15.17 -8.56
N ARG A 55 -6.88 15.01 -7.27
CA ARG A 55 -7.06 13.71 -6.60
C ARG A 55 -8.42 13.64 -5.92
N ARG A 56 -9.27 12.69 -6.33
CA ARG A 56 -10.64 12.48 -5.78
C ARG A 56 -11.54 13.74 -5.79
N GLY A 57 -11.39 14.61 -6.79
CA GLY A 57 -12.20 15.83 -6.92
C GLY A 57 -11.76 17.02 -6.04
N ILE A 58 -10.65 16.88 -5.31
CA ILE A 58 -9.96 17.96 -4.59
C ILE A 58 -8.66 18.26 -5.35
N SER A 59 -8.32 19.54 -5.53
CA SER A 59 -7.05 19.94 -6.17
C SER A 59 -5.88 19.25 -5.46
N SER A 60 -5.03 18.59 -6.24
CA SER A 60 -3.87 17.88 -5.72
C SER A 60 -2.90 18.87 -5.03
N LEU A 61 -2.10 18.37 -4.09
CA LEU A 61 -1.26 19.24 -3.27
C LEU A 61 -0.26 20.00 -4.16
N ASN A 62 0.39 19.32 -5.11
CA ASN A 62 1.26 19.89 -6.14
C ASN A 62 0.59 21.01 -6.96
N HIS A 63 -0.70 20.89 -7.30
CA HIS A 63 -1.43 21.95 -8.02
C HIS A 63 -1.57 23.24 -7.18
N ASN A 64 -1.70 23.11 -5.85
CA ASN A 64 -1.90 24.24 -4.95
C ASN A 64 -0.60 24.88 -4.43
N ILE A 65 0.43 24.08 -4.18
CA ILE A 65 1.69 24.52 -3.52
C ILE A 65 2.94 24.35 -4.38
N GLY A 66 2.82 23.76 -5.57
CA GLY A 66 3.92 23.49 -6.50
C GLY A 66 4.70 22.22 -6.16
N ASN A 67 5.23 21.57 -7.20
CA ASN A 67 5.93 20.28 -7.11
C ASN A 67 7.05 20.27 -6.06
N LYS A 68 7.81 21.37 -5.94
CA LYS A 68 8.92 21.46 -4.98
C LYS A 68 8.44 21.32 -3.53
N LEU A 69 7.34 21.97 -3.17
CA LEU A 69 6.85 21.91 -1.79
C LEU A 69 6.14 20.58 -1.51
N ALA A 70 5.50 19.98 -2.52
CA ALA A 70 4.93 18.64 -2.41
C ALA A 70 6.01 17.58 -2.14
N VAL A 71 7.12 17.58 -2.90
CA VAL A 71 8.26 16.68 -2.65
C VAL A 71 8.79 16.83 -1.22
N LEU A 72 9.03 18.07 -0.78
CA LEU A 72 9.51 18.35 0.58
C LEU A 72 8.51 17.94 1.67
N ALA A 73 7.20 18.00 1.40
CA ALA A 73 6.18 17.54 2.33
C ALA A 73 6.20 16.02 2.49
N GLY A 74 6.36 15.27 1.38
CA GLY A 74 6.56 13.82 1.43
C GLY A 74 7.85 13.44 2.17
N ASP A 75 8.95 14.13 1.89
CA ASP A 75 10.24 13.91 2.58
C ASP A 75 10.13 14.17 4.09
N PHE A 76 9.40 15.22 4.46
CA PHE A 76 9.13 15.54 5.86
C PHE A 76 8.34 14.42 6.56
N LEU A 77 7.30 13.87 5.90
CA LEU A 77 6.54 12.74 6.45
C LEU A 77 7.39 11.48 6.60
N LEU A 78 8.23 11.16 5.61
CA LEU A 78 9.18 10.04 5.72
C LEU A 78 10.21 10.25 6.84
N ALA A 79 10.70 11.48 7.04
CA ALA A 79 11.57 11.81 8.15
C ALA A 79 10.87 11.63 9.51
N LYS A 80 9.61 12.08 9.62
CA LYS A 80 8.79 11.87 10.84
C LYS A 80 8.51 10.39 11.10
N ALA A 81 8.20 9.62 10.06
CA ALA A 81 8.05 8.18 10.13
C ALA A 81 9.33 7.50 10.61
N SER A 82 10.49 7.89 10.08
CA SER A 82 11.80 7.37 10.47
C SER A 82 12.14 7.66 11.94
N ILE A 83 11.84 8.87 12.41
CA ILE A 83 11.99 9.23 13.83
C ILE A 83 11.09 8.34 14.69
N GLY A 84 9.80 8.22 14.33
CA GLY A 84 8.84 7.36 15.02
C GLY A 84 9.31 5.90 15.08
N LEU A 85 9.77 5.36 13.96
CA LEU A 85 10.29 4.01 13.82
C LEU A 85 11.48 3.76 14.76
N SER A 86 12.40 4.72 14.85
CA SER A 86 13.54 4.61 15.77
C SER A 86 13.08 4.45 17.24
N THR A 87 11.98 5.11 17.64
CA THR A 87 11.49 5.06 19.03
C THR A 87 10.94 3.70 19.44
N LEU A 88 10.62 2.82 18.48
CA LEU A 88 10.13 1.47 18.77
C LEU A 88 11.21 0.56 19.37
N ARG A 89 12.49 0.89 19.16
CA ARG A 89 13.66 0.15 19.69
C ARG A 89 13.61 -1.37 19.41
N ASN A 90 13.03 -1.76 18.28
CA ASN A 90 12.94 -3.16 17.84
C ASN A 90 13.58 -3.29 16.45
N GLY A 91 14.75 -3.93 16.39
CA GLY A 91 15.54 -4.02 15.16
C GLY A 91 14.86 -4.82 14.03
N GLU A 92 14.05 -5.82 14.37
CA GLU A 92 13.31 -6.61 13.38
C GLU A 92 12.20 -5.77 12.73
N VAL A 93 11.44 -5.01 13.53
CA VAL A 93 10.43 -4.07 13.02
C VAL A 93 11.07 -2.97 12.19
N MET A 94 12.22 -2.43 12.62
CA MET A 94 12.97 -1.44 11.83
C MET A 94 13.39 -2.00 10.47
N ALA A 95 13.85 -3.25 10.41
CA ALA A 95 14.20 -3.91 9.17
C ALA A 95 12.97 -4.08 8.24
N LEU A 96 11.83 -4.56 8.76
CA LEU A 96 10.60 -4.76 7.97
C LEU A 96 10.06 -3.47 7.37
N VAL A 97 10.06 -2.37 8.13
CA VAL A 97 9.59 -1.07 7.62
C VAL A 97 10.61 -0.49 6.62
N SER A 98 11.91 -0.69 6.83
CA SER A 98 12.93 -0.26 5.86
C SER A 98 12.83 -1.02 4.53
N GLU A 99 12.64 -2.34 4.59
CA GLU A 99 12.37 -3.19 3.44
C GLU A 99 11.09 -2.75 2.69
N THR A 100 10.07 -2.30 3.44
CA THR A 100 8.86 -1.74 2.83
C THR A 100 9.15 -0.46 2.05
N LEU A 101 9.98 0.45 2.56
CA LEU A 101 10.36 1.67 1.84
C LEU A 101 11.12 1.34 0.54
N GLU A 102 12.02 0.35 0.58
CA GLU A 102 12.70 -0.16 -0.61
C GLU A 102 11.71 -0.76 -1.62
N HIS A 103 10.76 -1.58 -1.15
CA HIS A 103 9.72 -2.15 -1.98
C HIS A 103 8.87 -1.08 -2.67
N LEU A 104 8.43 -0.06 -1.94
CA LEU A 104 7.62 1.03 -2.49
C LEU A 104 8.38 1.76 -3.61
N ALA A 105 9.64 2.12 -3.37
CA ALA A 105 10.49 2.77 -4.38
C ALA A 105 10.75 1.85 -5.59
N THR A 106 11.00 0.57 -5.35
CA THR A 106 11.24 -0.41 -6.42
C THR A 106 9.97 -0.65 -7.25
N GLY A 107 8.79 -0.70 -6.61
CA GLY A 107 7.51 -0.78 -7.29
C GLY A 107 7.28 0.41 -8.23
N GLU A 108 7.71 1.61 -7.81
CA GLU A 108 7.65 2.81 -8.63
C GLU A 108 8.63 2.76 -9.81
N PHE A 109 9.88 2.38 -9.58
CA PHE A 109 10.85 2.19 -10.67
C PHE A 109 10.41 1.12 -11.65
N MET A 110 9.81 0.03 -11.16
CA MET A 110 9.24 -1.00 -12.03
C MET A 110 8.19 -0.39 -12.95
N GLN A 111 7.26 0.40 -12.42
CA GLN A 111 6.22 1.06 -13.22
C GLN A 111 6.81 1.98 -14.29
N LEU A 112 7.79 2.81 -13.94
CA LEU A 112 8.44 3.75 -14.86
C LEU A 112 9.30 3.06 -15.94
N ALA A 113 9.85 1.88 -15.66
CA ALA A 113 10.70 1.12 -16.57
C ALA A 113 9.93 0.08 -17.40
N ALA A 114 8.61 0.01 -17.26
CA ALA A 114 7.80 -1.02 -17.89
C ALA A 114 7.61 -0.79 -19.40
N ASP A 115 8.08 -1.73 -20.23
CA ASP A 115 7.70 -1.76 -21.64
C ASP A 115 6.31 -2.40 -21.83
N THR A 116 5.61 -2.01 -22.90
CA THR A 116 4.26 -2.48 -23.31
C THR A 116 4.01 -3.99 -23.18
N GLN A 117 5.00 -4.84 -23.47
CA GLN A 117 4.84 -6.30 -23.38
C GLN A 117 4.95 -6.82 -21.95
N GLN A 118 5.79 -6.19 -21.13
CA GLN A 118 6.03 -6.59 -19.74
C GLN A 118 4.87 -6.18 -18.83
N SER A 119 4.25 -5.03 -19.11
CA SER A 119 3.08 -4.54 -18.38
C SER A 119 1.84 -5.43 -18.52
N CYS A 120 1.76 -6.27 -19.57
CA CYS A 120 0.66 -7.22 -19.75
C CYS A 120 0.86 -8.57 -19.02
N SER A 121 2.01 -8.82 -18.36
CA SER A 121 2.23 -10.08 -17.64
C SER A 121 1.53 -10.09 -16.28
N MET A 122 0.78 -11.16 -15.97
CA MET A 122 0.15 -11.34 -14.65
C MET A 122 1.18 -11.45 -13.51
N GLU A 123 2.33 -12.06 -13.78
CA GLU A 123 3.41 -12.14 -12.81
C GLU A 123 3.98 -10.76 -12.50
N TYR A 124 4.21 -9.96 -13.55
CA TYR A 124 4.69 -8.59 -13.40
C TYR A 124 3.68 -7.72 -12.65
N TYR A 125 2.39 -7.85 -12.98
CA TYR A 125 1.29 -7.17 -12.29
C TYR A 125 1.26 -7.51 -10.79
N LEU A 126 1.29 -8.80 -10.44
CA LEU A 126 1.27 -9.24 -9.04
C LEU A 126 2.52 -8.77 -8.27
N GLN A 127 3.69 -8.80 -8.92
CA GLN A 127 4.93 -8.32 -8.32
C GLN A 127 4.88 -6.81 -8.06
N LYS A 128 4.48 -6.02 -9.06
CA LYS A 128 4.32 -4.56 -8.92
C LYS A 128 3.31 -4.24 -7.81
N THR A 129 2.17 -4.92 -7.82
CA THR A 129 1.11 -4.74 -6.82
C THR A 129 1.57 -5.10 -5.41
N TYR A 130 2.35 -6.16 -5.27
CA TYR A 130 2.96 -6.49 -4.00
C TYR A 130 3.88 -5.36 -3.52
N LEU A 131 4.79 -4.89 -4.38
CA LEU A 131 5.79 -3.89 -4.02
C LEU A 131 5.15 -2.53 -3.67
N LYS A 132 4.24 -2.04 -4.51
CA LYS A 132 3.62 -0.70 -4.39
C LYS A 132 2.49 -0.64 -3.36
N THR A 133 1.80 -1.76 -3.09
CA THR A 133 0.61 -1.76 -2.23
C THR A 133 0.70 -2.78 -1.08
N ALA A 134 0.87 -4.07 -1.40
CA ALA A 134 0.65 -5.11 -0.40
C ALA A 134 1.81 -5.25 0.63
N SER A 135 3.02 -4.85 0.27
CA SER A 135 4.22 -4.92 1.09
C SER A 135 4.05 -4.12 2.39
N LEU A 136 3.50 -2.91 2.30
CA LEU A 136 3.21 -2.04 3.45
C LEU A 136 2.21 -2.70 4.40
N MET A 137 1.11 -3.25 3.88
CA MET A 137 0.13 -3.94 4.71
C MET A 137 0.70 -5.20 5.38
N ALA A 138 1.45 -6.00 4.64
CA ALA A 138 2.07 -7.24 5.12
C ALA A 138 3.07 -6.96 6.26
N ASN A 139 4.00 -6.04 6.03
CA ASN A 139 5.04 -5.71 7.00
C ASN A 139 4.48 -4.96 8.22
N SER A 140 3.44 -4.14 8.07
CA SER A 140 2.77 -3.53 9.21
C SER A 140 2.04 -4.55 10.09
N CYS A 141 1.33 -5.51 9.50
CA CYS A 141 0.68 -6.59 10.25
C CYS A 141 1.70 -7.44 11.01
N LYS A 142 2.79 -7.83 10.34
CA LYS A 142 3.90 -8.57 10.96
C LYS A 142 4.54 -7.78 12.10
N SER A 143 4.81 -6.48 11.89
CA SER A 143 5.41 -5.61 12.89
C SER A 143 4.56 -5.50 14.16
N ILE A 144 3.24 -5.39 14.02
CA ILE A 144 2.31 -5.36 15.15
C ILE A 144 2.34 -6.67 15.95
N ALA A 145 2.42 -7.82 15.26
CA ALA A 145 2.52 -9.13 15.90
C ALA A 145 3.86 -9.30 16.66
N LEU A 146 4.97 -8.86 16.07
CA LEU A 146 6.29 -8.89 16.71
C LEU A 146 6.35 -8.00 17.95
N LEU A 147 5.78 -6.78 17.90
CA LEU A 147 5.70 -5.90 19.07
C LEU A 147 4.75 -6.42 20.16
N ALA A 148 3.86 -7.34 19.81
CA ALA A 148 3.01 -8.04 20.76
C ALA A 148 3.65 -9.30 21.35
N ASP A 149 4.94 -9.53 21.08
CA ASP A 149 5.71 -10.70 21.50
C ASP A 149 5.04 -12.01 21.07
N GLN A 150 4.38 -12.01 19.92
CA GLN A 150 3.76 -13.22 19.37
C GLN A 150 4.82 -14.19 18.81
N PRO A 151 4.54 -15.49 18.79
CA PRO A 151 5.40 -16.48 18.14
C PRO A 151 5.64 -16.12 16.67
N ARG A 152 6.79 -16.55 16.14
CA ARG A 152 7.20 -16.25 14.76
C ARG A 152 6.18 -16.78 13.75
N GLU A 153 5.55 -17.90 14.04
CA GLU A 153 4.48 -18.49 13.23
C GLU A 153 3.28 -17.54 13.12
N VAL A 154 2.88 -16.93 14.24
CA VAL A 154 1.77 -15.95 14.27
C VAL A 154 2.16 -14.67 13.53
N ALA A 155 3.41 -14.21 13.67
CA ALA A 155 3.90 -13.05 12.93
C ALA A 155 3.91 -13.31 11.41
N MET A 156 4.24 -14.52 10.97
CA MET A 156 4.16 -14.92 9.56
C MET A 156 2.72 -15.03 9.06
N LEU A 157 1.79 -15.57 9.85
CA LEU A 157 0.37 -15.56 9.49
C LEU A 157 -0.17 -14.12 9.35
N ALA A 158 0.27 -13.20 10.21
CA ALA A 158 -0.09 -11.78 10.11
C ALA A 158 0.48 -11.14 8.83
N PHE A 159 1.71 -11.49 8.45
CA PHE A 159 2.31 -11.08 7.19
C PHE A 159 1.49 -11.56 5.98
N ASP A 160 1.19 -12.86 5.93
CA ASP A 160 0.44 -13.46 4.82
C ASP A 160 -0.97 -12.88 4.71
N TYR A 161 -1.61 -12.63 5.86
CA TYR A 161 -2.90 -11.93 5.90
C TYR A 161 -2.79 -10.54 5.25
N GLY A 162 -1.83 -9.71 5.68
CA GLY A 162 -1.65 -8.37 5.13
C GLY A 162 -1.28 -8.39 3.64
N ARG A 163 -0.45 -9.35 3.22
CA ARG A 163 -0.07 -9.56 1.81
C ARG A 163 -1.29 -9.87 0.95
N HIS A 164 -2.08 -10.88 1.32
CA HIS A 164 -3.26 -11.26 0.54
C HIS A 164 -4.33 -10.16 0.55
N LEU A 165 -4.52 -9.48 1.69
CA LEU A 165 -5.44 -8.36 1.78
C LEU A 165 -5.04 -7.23 0.82
N GLY A 166 -3.76 -6.85 0.79
CA GLY A 166 -3.27 -5.78 -0.09
C GLY A 166 -3.36 -6.13 -1.58
N LEU A 167 -3.02 -7.37 -1.95
CA LEU A 167 -3.19 -7.85 -3.33
C LEU A 167 -4.65 -7.84 -3.75
N ALA A 168 -5.55 -8.36 -2.90
CA ALA A 168 -6.99 -8.37 -3.18
C ALA A 168 -7.57 -6.96 -3.26
N TYR A 169 -7.11 -6.05 -2.39
CA TYR A 169 -7.54 -4.66 -2.39
C TYR A 169 -7.24 -3.98 -3.72
N GLN A 170 -5.99 -4.07 -4.21
CA GLN A 170 -5.62 -3.44 -5.47
C GLN A 170 -6.33 -4.07 -6.67
N LEU A 171 -6.48 -5.40 -6.68
CA LEU A 171 -7.20 -6.08 -7.76
C LEU A 171 -8.66 -5.59 -7.87
N VAL A 172 -9.31 -5.36 -6.73
CA VAL A 172 -10.67 -4.79 -6.70
C VAL A 172 -10.67 -3.34 -7.17
N ASP A 173 -9.71 -2.52 -6.72
CA ASP A 173 -9.57 -1.11 -7.11
C ASP A 173 -9.43 -0.98 -8.64
N ASP A 174 -8.49 -1.72 -9.23
CA ASP A 174 -8.24 -1.71 -10.68
C ASP A 174 -9.46 -2.22 -11.47
N ALA A 175 -10.17 -3.23 -10.95
CA ALA A 175 -11.38 -3.75 -11.58
C ALA A 175 -12.55 -2.76 -11.53
N LEU A 176 -12.63 -1.93 -10.48
CA LEU A 176 -13.63 -0.86 -10.36
C LEU A 176 -13.31 0.28 -11.33
N ASP A 177 -12.04 0.66 -11.47
CA ASP A 177 -11.62 1.70 -12.42
C ASP A 177 -11.94 1.30 -13.87
N PHE A 178 -11.74 0.03 -14.23
CA PHE A 178 -12.15 -0.49 -15.53
C PHE A 178 -13.66 -0.34 -15.78
N LYS A 179 -14.49 -0.71 -14.80
CA LYS A 179 -15.96 -0.63 -14.92
C LYS A 179 -16.48 0.80 -14.91
N GLY A 180 -15.94 1.68 -14.06
CA GLY A 180 -16.31 3.10 -13.97
C GLY A 180 -16.08 3.86 -15.27
N THR A 181 -15.03 3.47 -16.02
CA THR A 181 -14.71 4.00 -17.35
C THR A 181 -15.77 3.62 -18.41
N SER A 182 -16.43 2.47 -18.26
CA SER A 182 -17.48 2.01 -19.20
C SER A 182 -18.85 2.66 -19.01
N ALA A 183 -19.17 3.15 -17.80
CA ALA A 183 -20.49 3.71 -17.48
C ALA A 183 -20.54 5.25 -17.47
N THR A 184 -19.39 5.94 -17.47
CA THR A 184 -19.31 7.39 -17.21
C THR A 184 -18.52 8.14 -18.29
N LEU A 185 -19.05 8.18 -19.51
CA LEU A 185 -18.59 9.11 -20.56
C LEU A 185 -18.93 10.55 -20.14
N GLY A 186 -18.01 11.23 -19.45
CA GLY A 186 -18.23 12.63 -19.06
C GLY A 186 -17.10 13.42 -18.39
N LYS A 187 -15.98 12.82 -17.98
CA LYS A 187 -14.76 13.52 -17.51
C LYS A 187 -13.51 12.71 -17.88
N PRO A 188 -12.34 13.33 -18.09
CA PRO A 188 -11.21 12.70 -18.77
C PRO A 188 -10.59 11.61 -17.88
N ALA A 189 -11.06 10.38 -18.02
CA ALA A 189 -10.54 9.16 -17.39
C ALA A 189 -9.16 8.75 -17.94
N LEU A 190 -8.38 9.69 -18.47
CA LEU A 190 -7.26 9.40 -19.39
C LEU A 190 -5.87 9.72 -18.82
N ALA A 191 -5.72 10.00 -17.52
CA ALA A 191 -4.40 10.22 -16.94
C ALA A 191 -3.57 8.91 -16.96
N ASP A 192 -4.16 7.79 -16.52
CA ASP A 192 -3.49 6.48 -16.53
C ASP A 192 -3.56 5.74 -17.89
N LEU A 193 -4.43 6.19 -18.81
CA LEU A 193 -4.61 5.57 -20.13
C LEU A 193 -3.60 6.04 -21.19
N ARG A 194 -2.73 7.01 -20.87
CA ARG A 194 -1.73 7.52 -21.83
C ARG A 194 -0.43 6.73 -21.87
N GLU A 195 -0.15 5.90 -20.88
CA GLU A 195 1.05 5.04 -20.85
C GLU A 195 0.73 3.57 -21.17
N VAL A 196 0.20 3.31 -22.36
CA VAL A 196 -0.24 2.00 -22.89
C VAL A 196 -1.66 1.63 -22.47
N PRO A 197 -2.58 1.40 -23.42
CA PRO A 197 -3.97 1.12 -23.08
C PRO A 197 -4.09 -0.24 -22.37
N PRO A 198 -4.67 -0.30 -21.15
CA PRO A 198 -5.01 -1.51 -20.42
C PRO A 198 -5.99 -2.42 -21.18
N SER A 199 -6.65 -1.91 -22.23
CA SER A 199 -7.64 -2.66 -23.02
C SER A 199 -7.05 -3.94 -23.64
N THR A 200 -5.78 -3.92 -24.06
CA THR A 200 -5.10 -5.10 -24.61
C THR A 200 -4.56 -6.06 -23.54
N CYS A 201 -4.10 -5.53 -22.40
CA CYS A 201 -3.57 -6.36 -21.30
C CYS A 201 -4.69 -7.05 -20.51
N LEU A 202 -5.82 -6.36 -20.26
CA LEU A 202 -6.95 -6.95 -19.56
C LEU A 202 -7.74 -7.95 -20.43
N GLU A 203 -7.83 -7.76 -21.75
CA GLU A 203 -8.39 -8.79 -22.64
C GLU A 203 -7.51 -10.06 -22.68
N SER A 204 -6.19 -9.92 -22.74
CA SER A 204 -5.26 -11.06 -22.68
C SER A 204 -5.22 -11.74 -21.30
N MET A 205 -5.37 -10.98 -20.20
CA MET A 205 -5.54 -11.53 -18.85
C MET A 205 -6.92 -12.17 -18.66
N SER A 206 -7.99 -11.64 -19.28
CA SER A 206 -9.33 -12.24 -19.25
C SER A 206 -9.40 -13.58 -19.98
N LEU A 207 -8.61 -13.74 -21.05
CA LEU A 207 -8.41 -15.02 -21.74
C LEU A 207 -7.64 -16.03 -20.88
N SER A 208 -6.86 -15.56 -19.90
CA SER A 208 -6.20 -16.41 -18.90
C SER A 208 -7.10 -16.68 -17.67
N PHE A 209 -8.09 -15.84 -17.43
CA PHE A 209 -9.11 -15.95 -16.38
C PHE A 209 -10.41 -16.53 -16.94
N ASP A 210 -10.37 -17.78 -17.43
CA ASP A 210 -11.60 -18.53 -17.65
C ASP A 210 -12.26 -18.82 -16.29
N PHE A 211 -13.28 -18.03 -15.95
CA PHE A 211 -14.11 -18.16 -14.74
C PHE A 211 -14.91 -19.49 -14.68
N ARG A 212 -14.71 -20.39 -15.64
CA ARG A 212 -15.27 -21.75 -15.69
C ARG A 212 -14.20 -22.85 -15.63
N SER A 213 -13.34 -22.87 -14.61
CA SER A 213 -12.79 -24.16 -14.17
C SER A 213 -12.26 -24.12 -12.73
N HIS A 214 -12.59 -25.17 -11.99
CA HIS A 214 -12.29 -25.50 -10.60
C HIS A 214 -10.78 -25.55 -10.20
N ALA A 215 -9.89 -24.80 -10.85
CA ALA A 215 -8.44 -24.99 -10.72
C ALA A 215 -7.69 -23.94 -9.87
N PHE A 216 -8.25 -22.75 -9.61
CA PHE A 216 -7.51 -21.70 -8.89
C PHE A 216 -7.38 -21.97 -7.38
N LEU A 217 -8.26 -22.79 -6.80
CA LEU A 217 -8.17 -23.20 -5.39
C LEU A 217 -7.20 -24.35 -5.13
N THR A 218 -6.63 -24.97 -6.18
CA THR A 218 -5.87 -26.23 -6.04
C THR A 218 -4.35 -26.09 -6.20
N SER A 219 -3.86 -24.96 -6.72
CA SER A 219 -2.41 -24.78 -6.99
C SER A 219 -1.60 -24.13 -5.85
N TYR A 220 -2.24 -23.57 -4.82
CA TYR A 220 -1.59 -23.21 -3.56
C TYR A 220 -1.94 -24.23 -2.47
N LYS A 221 -1.54 -25.48 -2.70
CA LYS A 221 -1.46 -26.46 -1.62
C LYS A 221 -0.41 -25.98 -0.61
N PHE A 222 -0.87 -25.64 0.59
CA PHE A 222 -0.08 -25.66 1.82
C PHE A 222 0.83 -26.91 1.79
N LYS A 223 2.14 -26.70 1.66
CA LYS A 223 3.11 -27.71 2.09
C LYS A 223 3.38 -27.44 3.57
N SER A 224 2.84 -28.36 4.36
CA SER A 224 3.15 -28.64 5.77
C SER A 224 4.64 -28.65 6.06
#